data_AF-A0A356TJ55-F1
#
_entry.id   AF-A0A356TJ55-F1
#
_cell.length_a   1.000
_cell.length_b   1.000
_cell.length_c   1.000
_cell.angle_alpha   90.00
_cell.angle_beta   90.00
_cell.angle_gamma   90.00
#
_symmetry.space_group_name_H-M   'P 1'
#
loop_
_entity.id
_entity.type
_entity.pdbx_description
1 polymer ?
#
loop_
_entity_poly.entity_id
_entity_poly.type
_entity_poly.pdbx_seq_one_letter_code
_entity_poly.pdbx_strand_id
1 'polypeptide(L)'
;YRDKDVHTILRNVTYLGKVKFNGELYEGEHEAIVSEELFARVQSVLSSKACGRGRRRGRNPEYLLQGIAWCGLCDKRITTTAGRGRNKEVYRYYVCSNRGRKGRDGCDHSRLGAEELEQLVVSR
;
A
#
# COMPACT_ATOMS: atom_id res chain seq x y z
N TYR A 1 14.17 17.19 1.79
CA TYR A 1 13.28 17.26 0.62
C TYR A 1 11.91 16.71 0.97
N ARG A 2 10.81 17.43 0.67
CA ARG A 2 9.46 16.89 0.89
C ARG A 2 9.19 15.86 -0.21
N ASP A 3 8.58 14.75 0.17
CA ASP A 3 8.23 13.64 -0.73
C ASP A 3 7.36 14.07 -1.94
N LYS A 4 6.62 15.18 -1.80
CA LYS A 4 5.86 15.80 -2.90
C LYS A 4 6.76 16.31 -4.02
N ASP A 5 7.94 16.86 -3.70
CA ASP A 5 8.84 17.48 -4.68
C ASP A 5 9.42 16.42 -5.62
N VAL A 6 9.81 15.27 -5.07
CA VAL A 6 10.33 14.13 -5.83
C VAL A 6 9.24 13.52 -6.73
N HIS A 7 8.00 13.42 -6.24
CA HIS A 7 6.89 12.90 -7.03
C HIS A 7 6.52 13.80 -8.23
N THR A 8 6.71 15.10 -8.11
CA THR A 8 6.53 16.07 -9.20
C THR A 8 7.62 15.90 -10.24
N ILE A 9 8.89 15.81 -9.79
CA ILE A 9 10.05 15.58 -10.66
C ILE A 9 9.86 14.30 -11.48
N LEU A 10 9.54 13.17 -10.83
CA LEU A 10 9.38 11.89 -11.52
C LEU A 10 8.22 11.84 -12.52
N ARG A 11 7.30 12.82 -12.51
CA ARG A 11 6.17 12.91 -13.46
C ARG A 11 6.40 13.94 -14.56
N ASN A 12 7.51 14.67 -14.52
CA ASN A 12 7.73 15.77 -15.44
C ASN A 12 8.15 15.26 -16.84
N VAL A 13 7.30 15.51 -17.83
CA VAL A 13 7.53 15.13 -19.24
C VAL A 13 8.69 15.90 -19.89
N THR A 14 9.14 17.00 -19.29
CA THR A 14 10.34 17.73 -19.74
C THR A 14 11.57 16.83 -19.82
N TYR A 15 11.68 15.81 -18.96
CA TYR A 15 12.80 14.87 -19.02
C TYR A 15 12.82 13.99 -20.28
N LEU A 16 11.71 13.94 -21.04
CA LEU A 16 11.61 13.26 -22.33
C LEU A 16 11.94 14.17 -23.52
N GLY A 17 12.40 15.41 -23.30
CA GLY A 17 12.53 16.38 -24.38
C GLY A 17 11.20 17.01 -24.78
N LYS A 18 10.09 16.77 -24.04
CA LYS A 18 8.74 17.21 -24.43
C LYS A 18 8.20 18.32 -23.54
N VAL A 19 7.28 19.11 -24.07
CA VAL A 19 6.59 20.18 -23.34
C VAL A 19 5.07 19.95 -23.41
N LYS A 20 4.39 20.16 -22.27
CA LYS A 20 2.94 20.09 -22.20
C LYS A 20 2.34 21.48 -22.34
N PHE A 21 1.50 21.70 -23.34
CA PHE A 21 0.80 22.96 -23.57
C PHE A 21 -0.67 22.68 -23.92
N ASN A 22 -1.61 23.40 -23.30
CA ASN A 22 -3.06 23.21 -23.49
C ASN A 22 -3.58 21.75 -23.38
N GLY A 23 -2.90 20.91 -22.59
CA GLY A 23 -3.28 19.51 -22.40
C GLY A 23 -2.63 18.53 -23.38
N GLU A 24 -2.03 19.04 -24.47
CA GLU A 24 -1.32 18.27 -25.48
C GLU A 24 0.20 18.24 -25.21
N LEU A 25 0.88 17.27 -25.81
CA LEU A 25 2.33 17.09 -25.72
C LEU A 25 2.97 17.48 -27.05
N TYR A 26 3.99 18.32 -26.97
CA TYR A 26 4.78 18.78 -28.11
C TYR A 26 6.25 18.41 -27.90
N GLU A 27 6.98 18.20 -28.98
CA GLU A 27 8.43 18.03 -28.93
C GLU A 27 9.07 19.39 -28.58
N GLY A 28 9.96 19.37 -27.58
CA GLY A 28 10.72 20.52 -27.12
C GLY A 28 12.06 20.63 -27.84
N GLU A 29 12.73 21.77 -27.63
CA GLU A 29 14.03 22.05 -28.25
C GLU A 29 15.21 21.43 -27.51
N HIS A 30 15.01 20.97 -26.27
CA HIS A 30 16.05 20.40 -25.43
C HIS A 30 16.14 18.88 -25.61
N GLU A 31 17.36 18.36 -25.48
CA GLU A 31 17.61 16.92 -25.53
C GLU A 31 16.96 16.18 -24.36
N ALA A 32 16.43 14.99 -24.64
CA ALA A 32 15.85 14.13 -23.62
C ALA A 32 16.93 13.66 -22.63
N ILE A 33 16.65 13.81 -21.34
CA ILE A 33 17.55 13.38 -20.27
C ILE A 33 17.37 11.88 -19.97
N VAL A 34 16.17 11.34 -20.20
CA VAL A 34 15.84 9.92 -20.00
C VAL A 34 15.09 9.36 -21.21
N SER A 35 15.17 8.04 -21.41
CA SER A 35 14.41 7.38 -22.46
C SER A 35 12.91 7.29 -22.15
N GLU A 36 12.09 7.24 -23.20
CA GLU A 36 10.64 7.01 -23.07
C GLU A 36 10.33 5.72 -22.31
N GLU A 37 11.09 4.65 -22.57
CA GLU A 37 10.96 3.36 -21.88
C GLU A 37 11.19 3.48 -20.37
N LEU A 38 12.25 4.18 -19.96
CA LEU A 38 12.57 4.38 -18.55
C LEU A 38 11.48 5.22 -17.86
N PHE A 39 11.05 6.30 -18.51
CA PHE A 39 9.98 7.15 -17.99
C PHE A 39 8.66 6.38 -17.85
N ALA A 40 8.28 5.58 -18.86
CA ALA A 40 7.09 4.75 -18.84
C ALA A 40 7.12 3.72 -17.69
N ARG A 41 8.28 3.06 -17.47
CA ARG A 41 8.47 2.15 -16.34
C ARG A 41 8.28 2.87 -15.00
N VAL A 42 8.84 4.07 -14.85
CA VAL A 42 8.64 4.89 -13.64
C VAL A 42 7.16 5.25 -13.45
N GLN A 43 6.45 5.68 -14.50
CA GLN A 43 5.01 5.97 -14.40
C GLN A 43 4.18 4.74 -14.01
N SER A 44 4.53 3.55 -14.50
CA SER A 44 3.89 2.28 -14.11
C SER A 44 4.10 1.97 -12.62
N VAL A 45 5.32 2.16 -12.11
CA VAL A 45 5.59 2.00 -10.66
C VAL A 45 4.86 3.05 -9.82
N LEU A 46 4.75 4.29 -10.29
CA LEU A 46 4.04 5.35 -9.59
C LEU A 46 2.52 5.14 -9.57
N SER A 47 1.94 4.65 -10.66
CA SER A 47 0.50 4.37 -10.77
C SER A 47 0.07 3.13 -9.97
N SER A 48 0.89 2.07 -9.96
CA SER A 48 0.66 0.89 -9.11
C SER A 48 0.69 1.21 -7.62
N LYS A 49 1.45 2.23 -7.20
CA LYS A 49 1.46 2.76 -5.83
C LYS A 49 0.28 3.69 -5.53
N ALA A 50 -0.24 4.41 -6.53
CA ALA A 50 -1.36 5.35 -6.37
C ALA A 50 -2.72 4.63 -6.24
N CYS A 51 -2.88 3.48 -6.91
CA CYS A 51 -3.98 2.58 -6.63
C CYS A 51 -3.76 2.00 -5.22
N GLY A 52 -4.46 2.52 -4.21
CA GLY A 52 -4.36 2.15 -2.78
C GLY A 52 -4.63 0.69 -2.41
N ARG A 53 -4.40 -0.24 -3.34
CA ARG A 53 -4.43 -1.69 -3.24
C ARG A 53 -3.02 -2.30 -3.10
N GLY A 54 -1.94 -1.57 -3.39
CA GLY A 54 -0.56 -2.04 -3.23
C GLY A 54 0.14 -1.40 -2.02
N ARG A 55 0.62 -2.26 -1.09
CA ARG A 55 1.46 -1.94 0.10
C ARG A 55 1.40 -0.48 0.56
N ARG A 56 0.53 -0.20 1.55
CA ARG A 56 0.67 1.01 2.38
C ARG A 56 2.15 1.19 2.74
N ARG A 57 2.67 2.42 2.62
CA ARG A 57 3.99 2.80 3.12
C ARG A 57 4.18 2.17 4.51
N GLY A 58 5.16 1.28 4.62
CA GLY A 58 5.37 0.44 5.79
C GLY A 58 4.47 -0.79 5.82
N ARG A 59 4.71 -1.78 4.93
CA ARG A 59 4.33 -3.16 5.28
C ARG A 59 5.09 -3.46 6.56
N ASN A 60 4.40 -3.56 7.69
CA ASN A 60 5.07 -3.98 8.91
C ASN A 60 5.53 -5.43 8.63
N PRO A 61 6.85 -5.71 8.61
CA PRO A 61 7.33 -7.07 8.35
C PRO A 61 6.78 -8.08 9.37
N GLU A 62 6.34 -7.61 10.53
CA GLU A 62 5.66 -8.42 11.55
C GLU A 62 4.24 -8.85 11.15
N TYR A 63 3.68 -8.44 10.01
CA TYR A 63 2.34 -8.87 9.58
C TYR A 63 2.35 -9.32 8.13
N LEU A 64 2.50 -10.62 7.92
CA LEU A 64 2.59 -11.26 6.61
C LEU A 64 1.36 -10.99 5.74
N LEU A 65 0.16 -11.08 6.33
CA LEU A 65 -1.13 -11.00 5.65
C LEU A 65 -1.69 -9.58 5.54
N GLN A 66 -0.93 -8.58 5.98
CA GLN A 66 -1.34 -7.18 5.94
C GLN A 66 -1.68 -6.75 4.50
N GLY A 67 -2.90 -6.25 4.30
CA GLY A 67 -3.36 -5.71 3.01
C GLY A 67 -3.84 -6.75 2.00
N ILE A 68 -3.77 -8.04 2.31
CA ILE A 68 -4.28 -9.12 1.44
C ILE A 68 -5.42 -9.91 2.08
N ALA A 69 -5.52 -9.97 3.41
CA ALA A 69 -6.55 -10.74 4.09
C ALA A 69 -7.95 -10.08 4.06
N TRP A 70 -8.97 -10.93 3.93
CA TRP A 70 -10.40 -10.59 3.91
C TRP A 70 -11.14 -11.42 4.96
N CYS A 71 -12.18 -10.83 5.54
CA CYS A 71 -13.01 -11.49 6.53
C CYS A 71 -14.05 -12.39 5.84
N GLY A 72 -14.03 -13.68 6.11
CA GLY A 72 -14.97 -14.64 5.52
C GLY A 72 -16.43 -14.53 6.00
N LEU A 73 -16.74 -13.63 6.95
CA LEU A 73 -18.11 -13.43 7.44
C LEU A 73 -18.80 -12.18 6.89
N CYS A 74 -18.05 -11.14 6.51
CA CYS A 74 -18.64 -9.86 6.07
C CYS A 74 -17.91 -9.21 4.89
N ASP A 75 -16.96 -9.93 4.28
CA ASP A 75 -16.16 -9.50 3.12
C ASP A 75 -15.45 -8.16 3.28
N LYS A 76 -15.27 -7.70 4.52
CA LYS A 76 -14.46 -6.54 4.84
C LYS A 76 -13.01 -6.93 5.03
N ARG A 77 -12.12 -5.97 4.81
CA ARG A 77 -10.68 -6.16 5.01
C ARG A 77 -10.36 -6.51 6.45
N ILE A 78 -9.37 -7.38 6.63
CA ILE A 78 -8.74 -7.64 7.91
C ILE A 78 -7.60 -6.63 8.10
N THR A 79 -7.54 -6.06 9.30
CA THR A 79 -6.56 -5.07 9.74
C THR A 79 -5.66 -5.65 10.82
N THR A 80 -4.47 -5.08 10.96
CA THR A 80 -3.47 -5.47 11.95
C THR A 80 -3.66 -4.67 13.24
N THR A 81 -3.58 -5.29 14.40
CA THR A 81 -3.70 -4.63 15.70
C THR A 81 -2.74 -5.27 16.69
N ALA A 82 -2.06 -4.48 17.51
CA ALA A 82 -1.20 -4.97 18.57
C ALA A 82 -1.69 -4.47 19.93
N GLY A 83 -1.61 -5.31 20.96
CA GLY A 83 -1.84 -4.94 22.36
C GLY A 83 -0.61 -5.26 23.21
N ARG A 84 -0.34 -4.46 24.23
CA ARG A 84 0.74 -4.72 25.20
C ARG A 84 0.17 -5.31 26.49
N GLY A 85 0.72 -6.44 26.92
CA GLY A 85 0.42 -7.06 28.21
C GLY A 85 1.09 -6.33 29.38
N ARG A 86 0.74 -6.74 30.60
CA ARG A 86 1.31 -6.19 31.85
C ARG A 86 2.83 -6.33 31.92
N ASN A 87 3.36 -7.41 31.35
CA ASN A 87 4.81 -7.69 31.31
C ASN A 87 5.52 -7.05 30.10
N LYS A 88 4.91 -6.04 29.46
CA LYS A 88 5.41 -5.38 28.23
C LYS A 88 5.48 -6.28 26.99
N GLU A 89 4.99 -7.51 27.06
CA GLU A 89 4.86 -8.41 25.92
C GLU A 89 3.86 -7.86 24.90
N VAL A 90 4.19 -7.95 23.60
CA VAL A 90 3.36 -7.45 22.51
C VAL A 90 2.62 -8.60 21.86
N TYR A 91 1.29 -8.59 21.95
CA TYR A 91 0.42 -9.54 21.27
C TYR A 91 -0.08 -8.95 19.95
N ARG A 92 0.18 -9.66 18.86
CA ARG A 92 -0.21 -9.26 17.50
C ARG A 92 -1.48 -10.00 17.07
N TYR A 93 -2.41 -9.25 16.48
CA TYR A 93 -3.70 -9.76 16.05
C TYR A 93 -4.08 -9.28 14.66
N TYR A 94 -4.83 -10.12 13.96
CA TYR A 94 -5.62 -9.78 12.79
C TYR A 94 -7.09 -9.61 13.19
N VAL A 95 -7.66 -8.46 12.85
CA VAL A 95 -9.02 -8.08 13.25
C VAL A 95 -9.79 -7.59 12.03
N CYS A 96 -10.98 -8.14 11.81
CA CYS A 96 -11.91 -7.61 10.81
C CYS A 96 -12.14 -6.10 11.02
N SER A 97 -12.01 -5.30 9.97
CA SER A 97 -12.14 -3.83 10.05
C SER A 97 -13.49 -3.37 10.60
N ASN A 98 -14.59 -4.06 10.25
CA ASN A 98 -15.91 -3.77 10.82
C ASN A 98 -15.93 -4.08 12.32
N ARG A 99 -15.40 -5.23 12.73
CA ARG A 99 -15.31 -5.59 14.15
C ARG A 99 -14.44 -4.62 14.95
N GLY A 100 -13.32 -4.18 14.37
CA GLY A 100 -12.43 -3.22 15.02
C GLY A 100 -13.09 -1.87 15.25
N ARG A 101 -14.00 -1.44 14.35
CA ARG A 101 -14.70 -0.14 14.44
C ARG A 101 -15.99 -0.17 15.25
N LYS A 102 -16.76 -1.26 15.15
CA LYS A 102 -18.13 -1.35 15.68
C LYS A 102 -18.30 -2.47 16.70
N GLY A 103 -17.23 -3.11 17.16
CA GLY A 103 -17.33 -4.26 18.06
C GLY A 103 -18.03 -5.46 17.42
N ARG A 104 -18.65 -6.32 18.24
CA ARG A 104 -19.38 -7.51 17.76
C ARG A 104 -20.59 -7.16 16.90
N ASP A 105 -21.21 -6.00 17.12
CA ASP A 105 -22.35 -5.52 16.31
C ASP A 105 -21.97 -5.28 14.85
N GLY A 106 -20.69 -5.00 14.56
CA GLY A 106 -20.21 -4.84 13.19
C GLY A 106 -19.85 -6.13 12.47
N CYS A 107 -19.39 -7.13 13.21
CA CYS A 107 -19.02 -8.46 12.73
C CYS A 107 -18.63 -9.34 13.94
N ASP A 108 -19.16 -10.56 14.01
CA ASP A 108 -18.86 -11.49 15.11
C ASP A 108 -17.57 -12.31 14.90
N HIS A 109 -16.83 -12.06 13.81
CA HIS A 109 -15.59 -12.77 13.52
C HIS A 109 -14.57 -12.60 14.64
N SER A 110 -14.01 -13.69 15.17
CA SER A 110 -13.01 -13.68 16.26
C SER A 110 -11.73 -12.89 15.91
N ARG A 111 -10.95 -12.49 16.93
CA ARG A 111 -9.69 -11.76 16.74
C ARG A 111 -8.67 -12.87 16.57
N LEU A 112 -7.97 -12.89 15.45
CA LEU A 112 -7.08 -13.99 15.12
C LEU A 112 -5.68 -13.65 15.62
N GLY A 113 -5.04 -14.56 16.34
CA GLY A 113 -3.62 -14.43 16.69
C GLY A 113 -2.79 -14.36 15.42
N ALA A 114 -1.90 -13.37 15.31
CA ALA A 114 -1.14 -13.18 14.08
C ALA A 114 -0.21 -14.36 13.81
N GLU A 115 0.48 -14.85 14.83
CA GLU A 115 1.43 -15.95 14.69
C GLU A 115 0.76 -17.25 14.24
N GLU A 116 -0.29 -17.68 14.93
CA GLU A 116 -1.04 -18.90 14.59
C GLU A 116 -1.61 -18.84 13.15
N LEU A 117 -2.21 -17.70 12.80
CA LEU A 117 -2.79 -17.52 11.46
C LEU A 117 -1.72 -17.53 10.37
N GLU A 118 -0.58 -16.89 10.62
CA GLU A 118 0.52 -16.83 9.65
C GLU A 118 1.18 -18.19 9.47
N GLN A 119 1.42 -18.93 10.56
CA GLN A 119 1.95 -20.29 10.50
C GLN A 119 1.03 -21.21 9.68
N LEU A 120 -0.28 -21.13 9.90
CA LEU A 120 -1.26 -21.91 9.13
C LEU A 120 -1.16 -21.62 7.62
N VAL A 121 -1.04 -20.35 7.23
CA VAL A 121 -0.93 -19.95 5.82
C VAL A 121 0.41 -20.36 5.20
N VAL A 122 1.50 -20.31 5.97
CA VAL A 122 2.84 -20.67 5.47
C VAL A 122 3.02 -22.20 5.37
N SER A 123 2.38 -22.96 6.26
CA SER A 123 2.51 -24.43 6.32
C SER A 123 1.76 -25.20 5.21
N ARG A 124 1.04 -24.51 4.33
CA ARG A 124 0.16 -25.08 3.31
C ARG A 124 0.64 -24.73 1.92
#